data_AF-A0A9Q6PS66-F1
#
_entry.id   AF-A0A9Q6PS66-F1
#
_cell.length_a   1.000
_cell.length_b   1.000
_cell.length_c   1.000
_cell.angle_alpha   90.00
_cell.angle_beta   90.00
_cell.angle_gamma   90.00
#
_symmetry.space_group_name_H-M   'P 1'
#
loop_
_entity.id
_entity.type
_entity.pdbx_description
1 polymer ?
#
loop_
_entity_poly.entity_id
_entity_poly.type
_entity_poly.pdbx_seq_one_letter_code
_entity_poly.pdbx_strand_id
1 'polypeptide(L)'
;MTEGAFYITKNKRQFKINLEIKSMPLSTLNEVQNQYALYFKQACLNTSQSFITRGSIKNGGASVGIENIEGHFTDQEIESKFKVLKESLRGCSPSERSDLLNNFSLFINNKTNHDVDTVRVLAFFKDKDITDLTFLEILYLEAINFEASAALQIAFYKTNQTKTDTEEGVLATQAQKSLFTSVADLFLSQLNLSYHPNIFANLDKIGLGNQPEYIQGALKCSQQLNDEDYQLLKEMSEDLKEMYQAIKNHVALSSEPSSNNNSDSFLSSLFSCFATQKLDLEARFKQYQSRTIETFFDFFTPDNKNQSQEALKAQLSQLKADFLSSSDSSFQSSLSSPLNRAETQNNQPSPSSPLLFSQQQAAAAHSTAPTPEPSPY
;
A
#
# COMPACT_ATOMS: atom_id res chain seq x y z
N MET A 1 -8.03 34.67 -23.44
CA MET A 1 -7.32 35.72 -22.68
C MET A 1 -7.28 35.23 -21.24
N THR A 2 -6.17 34.90 -20.59
CA THR A 2 -4.74 35.20 -20.79
C THR A 2 -3.95 33.98 -20.32
N GLU A 3 -3.05 33.48 -21.16
CA GLU A 3 -2.07 32.46 -20.83
C GLU A 3 -0.98 33.05 -19.93
N GLY A 4 -0.68 32.37 -18.82
CA GLY A 4 0.45 32.71 -17.96
C GLY A 4 1.75 32.17 -18.56
N ALA A 5 2.50 33.02 -19.25
CA ALA A 5 3.86 32.73 -19.69
C ALA A 5 4.83 32.83 -18.49
N PHE A 6 5.57 31.76 -18.22
CA PHE A 6 6.73 31.81 -17.32
C PHE A 6 7.97 32.25 -18.11
N TYR A 7 8.61 33.34 -17.67
CA TYR A 7 9.86 33.85 -18.22
C TYR A 7 11.00 33.54 -17.28
N ILE A 8 12.03 32.83 -17.77
CA ILE A 8 13.35 32.79 -17.12
C ILE A 8 14.33 33.50 -18.05
N THR A 9 14.85 34.65 -17.61
CA THR A 9 15.85 35.42 -18.33
C THR A 9 17.25 34.89 -18.06
N LYS A 10 17.93 34.41 -19.11
CA LYS A 10 19.38 34.62 -19.26
C LYS A 10 19.70 34.85 -20.73
N ASN A 11 20.11 36.08 -21.03
CA ASN A 11 20.69 36.57 -22.29
C ASN A 11 20.22 35.92 -23.62
N LYS A 12 19.24 36.59 -24.23
CA LYS A 12 18.99 36.79 -25.68
C LYS A 12 19.57 35.74 -26.65
N ARG A 13 18.79 34.68 -26.89
CA ARG A 13 18.29 34.28 -28.23
C ARG A 13 16.96 33.57 -28.01
N GLN A 14 15.86 34.17 -28.47
CA GLN A 14 14.52 33.59 -28.35
C GLN A 14 14.37 32.48 -29.40
N PHE A 15 14.33 31.24 -28.95
CA PHE A 15 13.77 30.14 -29.74
C PHE A 15 12.36 29.88 -29.25
N LYS A 16 11.36 30.12 -30.10
CA LYS A 16 9.97 29.74 -29.85
C LYS A 16 9.83 28.28 -30.27
N ILE A 17 9.93 27.37 -29.32
CA ILE A 17 9.78 25.95 -29.58
C ILE A 17 8.36 25.56 -29.17
N ASN A 18 7.46 25.44 -30.14
CA ASN A 18 6.25 24.65 -29.99
C ASN A 18 6.64 23.19 -30.19
N LEU A 19 6.81 22.46 -29.09
CA LEU A 19 7.00 21.01 -29.11
C LEU A 19 5.79 20.36 -28.46
N GLU A 20 4.75 20.15 -29.27
CA GLU A 20 3.85 19.02 -29.07
C GLU A 20 4.67 17.75 -29.32
N ILE A 21 5.36 17.25 -28.29
CA ILE A 21 5.91 15.90 -28.32
C ILE A 21 4.85 14.99 -27.72
N LYS A 22 4.30 14.14 -28.58
CA LYS A 22 3.51 12.98 -28.20
C LYS A 22 4.47 11.92 -27.59
N SER A 23 5.09 12.22 -26.45
CA SER A 23 5.89 11.24 -25.71
C SER A 23 4.92 10.32 -24.98
N MET A 24 5.06 9.00 -25.14
CA MET A 24 4.37 8.07 -24.24
C MET A 24 4.85 8.38 -22.81
N PRO A 25 3.92 8.60 -21.86
CA PRO A 25 4.25 9.07 -20.52
C PRO A 25 5.13 8.05 -19.80
N LEU A 26 6.11 8.54 -19.05
CA LEU A 26 6.80 7.75 -18.03
C LEU A 26 5.76 7.09 -17.11
N SER A 27 6.04 5.88 -16.63
CA SER A 27 5.15 5.23 -15.67
C SER A 27 5.00 6.13 -14.45
N THR A 28 3.77 6.31 -13.99
CA THR A 28 3.53 7.15 -12.81
C THR A 28 4.05 6.44 -11.56
N LEU A 29 4.43 7.20 -10.53
CA LEU A 29 4.85 6.66 -9.23
C LEU A 29 3.81 5.64 -8.70
N ASN A 30 2.53 5.99 -8.76
CA ASN A 30 1.44 5.15 -8.29
C ASN A 30 1.35 3.81 -9.06
N GLU A 31 1.54 3.84 -10.38
CA GLU A 31 1.53 2.62 -11.20
C GLU A 31 2.69 1.69 -10.83
N VAL A 32 3.89 2.25 -10.63
CA VAL A 32 5.07 1.50 -10.22
C VAL A 32 4.91 0.93 -8.81
N GLN A 33 4.44 1.73 -7.85
CA GLN A 33 4.17 1.28 -6.48
C GLN A 33 3.14 0.15 -6.45
N ASN A 34 2.04 0.28 -7.21
CA ASN A 34 0.99 -0.72 -7.24
C ASN A 34 1.47 -2.06 -7.81
N GLN A 35 2.24 -2.02 -8.91
CA GLN A 35 2.82 -3.24 -9.50
C GLN A 35 3.88 -3.85 -8.59
N TYR A 36 4.77 -3.03 -8.04
CA TYR A 36 5.82 -3.50 -7.14
C TYR A 36 5.22 -4.14 -5.88
N ALA A 37 4.12 -3.59 -5.32
CA ALA A 37 3.45 -4.17 -4.16
C ALA A 37 3.02 -5.63 -4.40
N LEU A 38 2.45 -5.92 -5.56
CA LEU A 38 2.02 -7.27 -5.92
C LEU A 38 3.23 -8.22 -6.04
N TYR A 39 4.28 -7.82 -6.74
CA TYR A 39 5.49 -8.64 -6.90
C TYR A 39 6.24 -8.82 -5.59
N PHE A 40 6.31 -7.78 -4.76
CA PHE A 40 6.95 -7.81 -3.45
C PHE A 40 6.22 -8.76 -2.50
N LYS A 41 4.89 -8.68 -2.44
CA LYS A 41 4.06 -9.64 -1.68
C LYS A 41 4.33 -11.07 -2.14
N GLN A 42 4.32 -11.32 -3.45
CA GLN A 42 4.58 -12.65 -4.00
C GLN A 42 5.98 -13.17 -3.64
N ALA A 43 7.00 -12.32 -3.72
CA ALA A 43 8.36 -12.66 -3.32
C ALA A 43 8.47 -12.96 -1.82
N CYS A 44 7.77 -12.19 -0.97
CA CYS A 44 7.68 -12.47 0.46
C CYS A 44 6.99 -13.80 0.77
N LEU A 45 5.94 -14.17 0.03
CA LEU A 45 5.19 -15.41 0.25
C LEU A 45 5.85 -16.65 -0.36
N ASN A 46 6.71 -16.47 -1.38
CA ASN A 46 7.46 -17.54 -2.03
C ASN A 46 8.96 -17.30 -1.95
N THR A 47 9.45 -17.20 -0.73
CA THR A 47 10.84 -16.81 -0.48
C THR A 47 11.84 -17.84 -1.01
N SER A 48 11.50 -19.14 -0.96
CA SER A 48 12.33 -20.19 -1.56
C SER A 48 12.62 -19.92 -3.03
N GLN A 49 11.58 -19.59 -3.80
CA GLN A 49 11.74 -19.23 -5.21
C GLN A 49 12.59 -17.97 -5.37
N SER A 50 12.42 -16.95 -4.52
CA SER A 50 13.25 -15.74 -4.57
C SER A 50 14.74 -16.05 -4.40
N PHE A 51 15.11 -16.95 -3.49
CA PHE A 51 16.49 -17.40 -3.32
C PHE A 51 17.01 -18.16 -4.55
N ILE A 52 16.19 -19.07 -5.10
CA ILE A 52 16.54 -19.85 -6.29
C ILE A 52 16.78 -18.95 -7.49
N THR A 53 15.84 -18.04 -7.79
CA THR A 53 15.92 -17.10 -8.92
C THR A 53 17.14 -16.20 -8.80
N ARG A 54 17.39 -15.69 -7.58
CA ARG A 54 18.51 -14.81 -7.35
C ARG A 54 19.86 -15.49 -7.53
N GLY A 55 19.95 -16.77 -7.13
CA GLY A 55 21.18 -17.56 -7.19
C GLY A 55 22.33 -16.98 -6.36
N SER A 56 22.01 -16.25 -5.29
CA SER A 56 23.01 -15.72 -4.34
C SER A 56 23.70 -16.81 -3.54
N ILE A 57 23.07 -17.99 -3.42
CA ILE A 57 23.57 -19.14 -2.68
C ILE A 57 23.50 -20.38 -3.57
N LYS A 58 24.60 -21.14 -3.61
CA LYS A 58 24.69 -22.37 -4.40
C LYS A 58 25.22 -23.52 -3.58
N ASN A 59 24.75 -24.73 -3.89
CA ASN A 59 25.30 -25.99 -3.40
C ASN A 59 25.74 -26.81 -4.61
N GLY A 60 27.04 -27.11 -4.73
CA GLY A 60 27.58 -27.82 -5.89
C GLY A 60 27.28 -27.14 -7.24
N GLY A 61 27.18 -25.80 -7.25
CA GLY A 61 26.88 -24.99 -8.44
C GLY A 61 25.39 -24.80 -8.76
N ALA A 62 24.48 -25.51 -8.09
CA ALA A 62 23.04 -25.32 -8.24
C ALA A 62 22.50 -24.28 -7.24
N SER A 63 21.60 -23.40 -7.68
CA SER A 63 20.87 -22.50 -6.77
C SER A 63 19.99 -23.31 -5.82
N VAL A 64 19.88 -22.87 -4.58
CA VAL A 64 19.10 -23.57 -3.53
C VAL A 64 18.07 -22.64 -2.90
N GLY A 65 16.91 -23.21 -2.56
CA GLY A 65 15.87 -22.55 -1.79
C GLY A 65 16.24 -22.40 -0.31
N ILE A 66 15.60 -21.45 0.36
CA ILE A 66 15.88 -21.08 1.76
C ILE A 66 15.74 -22.24 2.74
N GLU A 67 14.79 -23.14 2.51
CA GLU A 67 14.53 -24.33 3.34
C GLU A 67 15.74 -25.28 3.42
N ASN A 68 16.63 -25.25 2.44
CA ASN A 68 17.83 -26.09 2.41
C ASN A 68 19.03 -25.47 3.14
N ILE A 69 18.92 -24.19 3.52
CA ILE A 69 20.04 -23.41 4.02
C ILE A 69 19.77 -22.70 5.34
N GLU A 70 18.50 -22.47 5.69
CA GLU A 70 18.11 -21.68 6.85
C GLU A 70 18.78 -22.16 8.14
N GLY A 71 18.76 -23.47 8.40
CA GLY A 71 19.40 -24.06 9.59
C GLY A 71 20.91 -23.79 9.68
N HIS A 72 21.59 -23.68 8.55
CA HIS A 72 23.02 -23.31 8.51
C HIS A 72 23.21 -21.83 8.85
N PHE A 73 22.37 -20.95 8.31
CA PHE A 73 22.52 -19.50 8.44
C PHE A 73 21.92 -18.92 9.74
N THR A 74 21.24 -19.75 10.54
CA THR A 74 20.92 -19.45 11.96
C THR A 74 22.06 -19.79 12.93
N ASP A 75 23.20 -20.29 12.44
CA ASP A 75 24.36 -20.64 13.27
C ASP A 75 25.00 -19.40 13.94
N GLN A 76 25.23 -19.50 15.25
CA GLN A 76 25.76 -18.39 16.06
C GLN A 76 27.19 -17.98 15.69
N GLU A 77 28.01 -18.90 15.19
CA GLU A 77 29.36 -18.60 14.73
C GLU A 77 29.33 -17.81 13.43
N ILE A 78 28.43 -18.16 12.50
CA ILE A 78 28.21 -17.39 11.27
C ILE A 78 27.81 -15.96 11.61
N GLU A 79 26.80 -15.80 12.48
CA GLU A 79 26.34 -14.47 12.89
C GLU A 79 27.43 -13.68 13.62
N SER A 80 28.22 -14.33 14.48
CA SER A 80 29.35 -13.69 15.16
C SER A 80 30.43 -13.22 14.18
N LYS A 81 30.78 -14.04 13.18
CA LYS A 81 31.73 -13.66 12.11
C LYS A 81 31.16 -12.53 11.24
N PHE A 82 29.87 -12.55 10.99
CA PHE A 82 29.19 -11.51 10.24
C PHE A 82 29.23 -10.16 10.97
N LYS A 83 29.02 -10.15 12.29
CA LYS A 83 29.18 -8.92 13.12
C LYS A 83 30.60 -8.35 13.02
N VAL A 84 31.63 -9.20 13.10
CA VAL A 84 33.03 -8.78 12.91
C VAL A 84 33.26 -8.22 11.52
N LEU A 85 32.69 -8.83 10.47
CA LEU A 85 32.76 -8.32 9.10
C LEU A 85 32.13 -6.93 9.01
N LYS A 86 30.92 -6.72 9.55
CA LYS A 86 30.23 -5.42 9.54
C LYS A 86 31.09 -4.31 10.12
N GLU A 87 31.71 -4.53 11.28
CA GLU A 87 32.61 -3.54 11.89
C GLU A 87 33.87 -3.31 11.05
N SER A 88 34.45 -4.37 10.50
CA SER A 88 35.65 -4.27 9.64
C SER A 88 35.38 -3.46 8.37
N LEU A 89 34.15 -3.50 7.85
CA LEU A 89 33.76 -2.78 6.63
C LEU A 89 33.61 -1.26 6.83
N ARG A 90 33.48 -0.75 8.06
CA ARG A 90 33.23 0.69 8.33
C ARG A 90 34.42 1.61 8.05
N GLY A 91 35.63 1.07 7.96
CA GLY A 91 36.86 1.85 7.77
C GLY A 91 37.84 1.29 6.74
N CYS A 92 37.45 0.27 5.97
CA CYS A 92 38.34 -0.40 5.04
C CYS A 92 38.44 0.32 3.68
N SER A 93 39.62 0.25 3.06
CA SER A 93 39.81 0.66 1.66
C SER A 93 39.05 -0.26 0.68
N PRO A 94 38.83 0.15 -0.59
CA PRO A 94 38.16 -0.69 -1.58
C PRO A 94 38.82 -2.06 -1.83
N SER A 95 40.15 -2.13 -1.78
CA SER A 95 40.91 -3.38 -1.92
C SER A 95 40.68 -4.31 -0.72
N GLU A 96 40.78 -3.78 0.49
CA GLU A 96 40.53 -4.54 1.73
C GLU A 96 39.08 -5.02 1.81
N ARG A 97 38.12 -4.22 1.31
CA ARG A 97 36.70 -4.61 1.25
C ARG A 97 36.51 -5.91 0.48
N SER A 98 37.11 -6.04 -0.71
CA SER A 98 36.98 -7.25 -1.53
C SER A 98 37.52 -8.47 -0.80
N ASP A 99 38.70 -8.35 -0.17
CA ASP A 99 39.33 -9.43 0.57
C ASP A 99 38.49 -9.87 1.77
N LEU A 100 37.95 -8.91 2.55
CA LEU A 100 37.06 -9.20 3.69
C LEU A 100 35.81 -9.98 3.26
N LEU A 101 35.17 -9.57 2.16
CA LEU A 101 33.96 -10.20 1.63
C LEU A 101 34.25 -11.61 1.08
N ASN A 102 35.37 -11.79 0.38
CA ASN A 102 35.80 -13.09 -0.14
C ASN A 102 36.17 -14.04 1.00
N ASN A 103 36.89 -13.56 2.03
CA ASN A 103 37.25 -14.36 3.20
C ASN A 103 36.02 -14.82 3.98
N PHE A 104 35.00 -13.96 4.12
CA PHE A 104 33.73 -14.37 4.71
C PHE A 104 33.03 -15.42 3.85
N SER A 105 32.99 -15.25 2.52
CA SER A 105 32.41 -16.23 1.59
C SER A 105 33.10 -17.60 1.70
N LEU A 106 34.44 -17.62 1.78
CA LEU A 106 35.23 -18.84 1.98
C LEU A 106 34.93 -19.50 3.33
N PHE A 107 34.79 -18.71 4.39
CA PHE A 107 34.40 -19.23 5.70
C PHE A 107 33.02 -19.90 5.65
N ILE A 108 32.03 -19.27 5.01
CA ILE A 108 30.70 -19.86 4.83
C ILE A 108 30.77 -21.18 4.05
N ASN A 109 31.49 -21.21 2.92
CA ASN A 109 31.66 -22.43 2.14
C ASN A 109 32.29 -23.54 3.00
N ASN A 110 33.42 -23.28 3.66
CA ASN A 110 34.08 -24.30 4.48
C ASN A 110 33.20 -24.84 5.61
N LYS A 111 32.29 -24.02 6.16
CA LYS A 111 31.40 -24.40 7.26
C LYS A 111 30.13 -25.11 6.81
N THR A 112 29.61 -24.76 5.64
CA THR A 112 28.25 -25.15 5.20
C THR A 112 28.22 -25.94 3.89
N ASN A 113 29.34 -26.01 3.15
CA ASN A 113 29.43 -26.45 1.76
C ASN A 113 28.57 -25.63 0.77
N HIS A 114 28.22 -24.39 1.13
CA HIS A 114 27.47 -23.49 0.27
C HIS A 114 28.33 -22.31 -0.19
N ASP A 115 28.30 -22.04 -1.49
CA ASP A 115 28.88 -20.84 -2.08
C ASP A 115 27.91 -19.67 -1.90
N VAL A 116 28.38 -18.57 -1.31
CA VAL A 116 27.60 -17.34 -1.16
C VAL A 116 28.32 -16.19 -1.84
N ASP A 117 27.64 -15.49 -2.76
CA ASP A 117 28.17 -14.28 -3.40
C ASP A 117 28.00 -13.07 -2.45
N THR A 118 28.78 -13.08 -1.36
CA THR A 118 28.71 -12.04 -0.31
C THR A 118 28.98 -10.64 -0.87
N VAL A 119 29.83 -10.55 -1.89
CA VAL A 119 30.14 -9.28 -2.56
C VAL A 119 28.88 -8.67 -3.14
N ARG A 120 28.12 -9.45 -3.91
CA ARG A 120 26.90 -8.97 -4.53
C ARG A 120 25.78 -8.72 -3.52
N VAL A 121 25.63 -9.61 -2.53
CA VAL A 121 24.63 -9.46 -1.46
C VAL A 121 24.85 -8.14 -0.71
N LEU A 122 26.07 -7.88 -0.24
CA LEU A 122 26.35 -6.68 0.54
C LEU A 122 26.53 -5.41 -0.30
N ALA A 123 26.71 -5.52 -1.62
CA ALA A 123 26.64 -4.36 -2.52
C ALA A 123 25.23 -3.74 -2.53
N PHE A 124 24.18 -4.55 -2.41
CA PHE A 124 22.80 -4.07 -2.35
C PHE A 124 22.51 -3.16 -1.14
N PHE A 125 23.24 -3.38 -0.05
CA PHE A 125 23.06 -2.64 1.20
C PHE A 125 24.13 -1.59 1.47
N LYS A 126 24.99 -1.28 0.48
CA LYS A 126 26.13 -0.38 0.68
C LYS A 126 25.72 0.99 1.27
N ASP A 127 24.58 1.51 0.84
CA ASP A 127 24.07 2.81 1.23
C ASP A 127 22.86 2.70 2.20
N LYS A 128 22.66 1.53 2.81
CA LYS A 128 21.56 1.22 3.74
C LYS A 128 22.12 0.91 5.12
N ASP A 129 21.40 1.31 6.17
CA ASP A 129 21.74 0.87 7.51
C ASP A 129 21.29 -0.58 7.70
N ILE A 130 22.27 -1.46 7.91
CA ILE A 130 22.07 -2.89 8.16
C ILE A 130 22.66 -3.31 9.51
N THR A 131 22.96 -2.34 10.37
CA THR A 131 23.69 -2.57 11.62
C THR A 131 22.95 -3.58 12.50
N ASP A 132 21.62 -3.49 12.54
CA ASP A 132 20.78 -4.34 13.39
C ASP A 132 20.33 -5.65 12.73
N LEU A 133 20.60 -5.84 11.43
CA LEU A 133 20.20 -7.04 10.69
C LEU A 133 21.22 -8.18 10.85
N THR A 134 20.70 -9.38 11.05
CA THR A 134 21.44 -10.64 10.97
C THR A 134 21.82 -10.95 9.52
N PHE A 135 22.77 -11.87 9.33
CA PHE A 135 23.16 -12.29 7.99
C PHE A 135 21.99 -12.94 7.22
N LEU A 136 21.19 -13.75 7.91
CA LEU A 136 20.02 -14.41 7.32
C LEU A 136 18.97 -13.38 6.86
N GLU A 137 18.66 -12.37 7.67
CA GLU A 137 17.72 -11.30 7.29
C GLU A 137 18.21 -10.53 6.06
N ILE A 138 19.51 -10.26 5.96
CA ILE A 138 20.10 -9.62 4.78
C ILE A 138 19.89 -10.46 3.52
N LEU A 139 20.10 -11.78 3.61
CA LEU A 139 19.86 -12.70 2.50
C LEU A 139 18.38 -12.70 2.08
N TYR A 140 17.47 -12.72 3.06
CA TYR A 140 16.03 -12.64 2.83
C TYR A 140 15.63 -11.37 2.08
N LEU A 141 16.03 -10.21 2.61
CA LEU A 141 15.69 -8.90 2.02
C LEU A 141 16.27 -8.75 0.61
N GLU A 142 17.48 -9.24 0.38
CA GLU A 142 18.14 -9.19 -0.93
C GLU A 142 17.43 -10.06 -1.97
N ALA A 143 17.09 -11.30 -1.61
CA ALA A 143 16.40 -12.24 -2.48
C ALA A 143 14.99 -11.73 -2.84
N ILE A 144 14.21 -11.30 -1.85
CA ILE A 144 12.86 -10.76 -2.04
C ILE A 144 12.91 -9.54 -2.97
N ASN A 145 13.82 -8.61 -2.69
CA ASN A 145 13.96 -7.40 -3.49
C ASN A 145 14.31 -7.70 -4.94
N PHE A 146 15.24 -8.63 -5.16
CA PHE A 146 15.66 -8.99 -6.50
C PHE A 146 14.52 -9.59 -7.31
N GLU A 147 13.80 -10.56 -6.75
CA GLU A 147 12.66 -11.20 -7.40
C GLU A 147 11.60 -10.16 -7.80
N ALA A 148 11.21 -9.31 -6.84
CA ALA A 148 10.21 -8.27 -7.07
C ALA A 148 10.68 -7.23 -8.11
N SER A 149 11.93 -6.79 -8.02
CA SER A 149 12.52 -5.82 -8.94
C SER A 149 12.70 -6.39 -10.35
N ALA A 150 13.05 -7.66 -10.49
CA ALA A 150 13.16 -8.34 -11.77
C ALA A 150 11.79 -8.46 -12.45
N ALA A 151 10.76 -8.87 -11.70
CA ALA A 151 9.39 -8.93 -12.20
C ALA A 151 8.88 -7.53 -12.63
N LEU A 152 9.17 -6.49 -11.84
CA LEU A 152 8.85 -5.11 -12.19
C LEU A 152 9.55 -4.68 -13.49
N GLN A 153 10.85 -4.96 -13.63
CA GLN A 153 11.60 -4.62 -14.84
C GLN A 153 11.01 -5.31 -16.08
N ILE A 154 10.59 -6.57 -15.97
CA ILE A 154 9.94 -7.32 -17.05
C ILE A 154 8.59 -6.67 -17.42
N ALA A 155 7.77 -6.31 -16.42
CA ALA A 155 6.46 -5.70 -16.63
C ALA A 155 6.56 -4.37 -17.41
N PHE A 156 7.59 -3.57 -17.13
CA PHE A 156 7.83 -2.29 -17.79
C PHE A 156 8.82 -2.37 -18.97
N TYR A 157 9.31 -3.56 -19.33
CA TYR A 157 10.33 -3.76 -20.36
C TYR A 157 9.91 -3.21 -21.73
N LYS A 158 8.64 -3.39 -22.12
CA LYS A 158 8.09 -2.88 -23.39
C LYS A 158 8.00 -1.35 -23.43
N THR A 159 7.81 -0.69 -22.29
CA THR A 159 7.76 0.76 -22.17
C THR A 159 9.15 1.40 -22.34
N ASN A 160 10.22 0.62 -22.13
CA ASN A 160 11.61 1.08 -22.15
C ASN A 160 12.34 0.91 -23.50
N GLN A 161 11.86 0.04 -24.40
CA GLN A 161 12.55 -0.23 -25.68
C GLN A 161 12.45 0.91 -26.71
N THR A 162 11.50 1.85 -26.59
CA THR A 162 11.24 2.86 -27.63
C THR A 162 12.10 4.11 -27.54
N LYS A 163 13.06 4.20 -26.60
CA LYS A 163 13.73 5.46 -26.29
C LYS A 163 15.28 5.41 -26.31
N THR A 164 15.94 4.26 -26.37
CA THR A 164 17.38 4.15 -26.05
C THR A 164 18.36 4.83 -27.02
N ASP A 165 17.92 5.26 -28.20
CA ASP A 165 18.83 5.81 -29.23
C ASP A 165 18.98 7.34 -29.17
N THR A 166 18.30 8.03 -28.25
CA THR A 166 18.39 9.48 -28.04
C THR A 166 18.85 9.83 -26.63
N GLU A 167 19.53 10.98 -26.47
CA GLU A 167 19.95 11.50 -25.15
C GLU A 167 18.76 11.64 -24.18
N GLU A 168 17.62 12.11 -24.69
CA GLU A 168 16.37 12.20 -23.94
C GLU A 168 15.88 10.84 -23.44
N GLY A 169 16.04 9.80 -24.24
CA GLY A 169 15.63 8.47 -23.85
C GLY A 169 16.58 7.74 -22.92
N VAL A 170 17.88 8.06 -22.97
CA VAL A 170 18.85 7.66 -21.93
C VAL A 170 18.46 8.29 -20.59
N LEU A 171 18.15 9.60 -20.56
CA LEU A 171 17.70 10.29 -19.36
C LEU A 171 16.38 9.71 -18.82
N ALA A 172 15.41 9.43 -19.69
CA ALA A 172 14.15 8.80 -19.30
C ALA A 172 14.36 7.40 -18.70
N THR A 173 15.26 6.60 -19.27
CA THR A 173 15.61 5.27 -18.75
C THR A 173 16.26 5.36 -17.37
N GLN A 174 17.15 6.34 -17.17
CA GLN A 174 17.78 6.58 -15.87
C GLN A 174 16.75 7.05 -14.83
N ALA A 175 15.85 7.95 -15.18
CA ALA A 175 14.77 8.41 -14.30
C ALA A 175 13.86 7.25 -13.88
N GLN A 176 13.49 6.38 -14.83
CA GLN A 176 12.69 5.19 -14.56
C GLN A 176 13.40 4.21 -13.62
N LYS A 177 14.69 3.96 -13.85
CA LYS A 177 15.49 3.11 -12.97
C LYS A 177 15.57 3.69 -11.56
N SER A 178 15.77 5.00 -11.43
CA SER A 178 15.75 5.68 -10.14
C SER A 178 14.41 5.52 -9.44
N LEU A 179 13.30 5.65 -10.17
CA LEU A 179 11.95 5.45 -9.63
C LEU A 179 11.76 4.02 -9.09
N PHE A 180 12.21 3.01 -9.84
CA PHE A 180 12.14 1.61 -9.40
C PHE A 180 12.94 1.37 -8.13
N THR A 181 14.17 1.90 -8.06
CA THR A 181 15.00 1.80 -6.86
C THR A 181 14.33 2.49 -5.66
N SER A 182 13.81 3.72 -5.83
CA SER A 182 13.15 4.45 -4.73
C SER A 182 11.91 3.72 -4.20
N VAL A 183 11.11 3.12 -5.07
CA VAL A 183 9.96 2.31 -4.65
C VAL A 183 10.41 1.04 -3.92
N ALA A 184 11.42 0.35 -4.44
CA ALA A 184 11.97 -0.84 -3.81
C ALA A 184 12.53 -0.55 -2.41
N ASP A 185 13.27 0.55 -2.26
CA ASP A 185 13.84 0.98 -0.99
C ASP A 185 12.76 1.33 0.04
N LEU A 186 11.68 2.01 -0.38
CA LEU A 186 10.53 2.30 0.48
C LEU A 186 9.94 1.01 1.07
N PHE A 187 9.64 0.03 0.22
CA PHE A 187 9.02 -1.23 0.66
C PHE A 187 9.95 -2.03 1.59
N LEU A 188 11.24 -2.09 1.27
CA LEU A 188 12.21 -2.78 2.13
C LEU A 188 12.38 -2.14 3.49
N SER A 189 12.38 -0.79 3.56
CA SER A 189 12.48 -0.08 4.83
C SER A 189 11.29 -0.30 5.76
N GLN A 190 10.16 -0.74 5.21
CA GLN A 190 8.94 -1.06 5.95
C GLN A 190 8.83 -2.55 6.28
N LEU A 191 9.52 -3.42 5.53
CA LEU A 191 9.39 -4.87 5.68
C LEU A 191 10.00 -5.38 6.99
N ASN A 192 9.13 -5.76 7.92
CA ASN A 192 9.44 -6.67 9.01
C ASN A 192 9.15 -8.15 8.64
N LEU A 193 10.19 -8.98 8.59
CA LEU A 193 10.11 -10.40 8.24
C LEU A 193 9.36 -11.26 9.28
N SER A 194 9.21 -10.80 10.52
CA SER A 194 8.60 -11.58 11.60
C SER A 194 7.07 -11.69 11.49
N TYR A 195 6.41 -10.73 10.83
CA TYR A 195 4.94 -10.69 10.76
C TYR A 195 4.36 -10.32 9.40
N HIS A 196 5.04 -9.54 8.54
CA HIS A 196 4.45 -9.17 7.24
C HIS A 196 4.15 -10.36 6.33
N PRO A 197 4.98 -11.42 6.23
CA PRO A 197 4.61 -12.61 5.46
C PRO A 197 3.28 -13.22 5.91
N ASN A 198 3.01 -13.27 7.22
CA ASN A 198 1.73 -13.74 7.75
C ASN A 198 0.58 -12.78 7.41
N ILE A 199 0.81 -11.47 7.48
CA ILE A 199 -0.19 -10.47 7.08
C ILE A 199 -0.55 -10.64 5.60
N PHE A 200 0.45 -10.76 4.73
CA PHE A 200 0.22 -10.98 3.30
C PHE A 200 -0.53 -12.28 3.02
N ALA A 201 -0.19 -13.38 3.70
CA ALA A 201 -0.89 -14.65 3.56
C ALA A 201 -2.35 -14.54 3.99
N ASN A 202 -2.63 -13.83 5.08
CA ASN A 202 -3.99 -13.61 5.55
C ASN A 202 -4.78 -12.67 4.63
N LEU A 203 -4.16 -11.65 4.03
CA LEU A 203 -4.78 -10.84 2.97
C LEU A 203 -5.20 -11.69 1.78
N ASP A 204 -4.37 -12.66 1.34
CA ASP A 204 -4.74 -13.61 0.28
C ASP A 204 -5.95 -14.48 0.70
N LYS A 205 -5.97 -14.98 1.94
CA LYS A 205 -7.11 -15.78 2.46
C LYS A 205 -8.43 -15.03 2.46
N ILE A 206 -8.43 -13.74 2.80
CA ILE A 206 -9.66 -12.92 2.82
C ILE A 206 -9.96 -12.25 1.47
N GLY A 207 -9.18 -12.54 0.41
CA GLY A 207 -9.44 -12.05 -0.95
C GLY A 207 -8.97 -10.60 -1.22
N LEU A 208 -8.15 -10.04 -0.33
CA LEU A 208 -7.62 -8.67 -0.44
C LEU A 208 -6.17 -8.62 -0.93
N GLY A 209 -5.45 -9.74 -0.96
CA GLY A 209 -4.03 -9.77 -1.29
C GLY A 209 -3.67 -9.47 -2.75
N ASN A 210 -4.65 -9.27 -3.64
CA ASN A 210 -4.43 -8.76 -5.01
C ASN A 210 -4.76 -7.27 -5.17
N GLN A 211 -5.07 -6.58 -4.07
CA GLN A 211 -5.37 -5.15 -4.07
C GLN A 211 -4.15 -4.37 -3.51
N PRO A 212 -3.42 -3.61 -4.36
CA PRO A 212 -2.16 -2.99 -3.95
C PRO A 212 -2.26 -2.05 -2.76
N GLU A 213 -3.41 -1.40 -2.56
CA GLU A 213 -3.67 -0.47 -1.46
C GLU A 213 -3.61 -1.18 -0.10
N TYR A 214 -4.10 -2.41 -0.03
CA TYR A 214 -4.08 -3.22 1.20
C TYR A 214 -2.68 -3.77 1.49
N ILE A 215 -1.90 -4.11 0.46
CA ILE A 215 -0.50 -4.55 0.63
C ILE A 215 0.35 -3.38 1.13
N GLN A 216 0.19 -2.20 0.53
CA GLN A 216 0.88 -0.98 0.94
C GLN A 216 0.49 -0.54 2.35
N GLY A 217 -0.79 -0.62 2.70
CA GLY A 217 -1.27 -0.36 4.06
C GLY A 217 -0.69 -1.36 5.06
N ALA A 218 -0.71 -2.65 4.73
CA ALA A 218 -0.15 -3.71 5.58
C ALA A 218 1.34 -3.51 5.88
N LEU A 219 2.13 -2.99 4.94
CA LEU A 219 3.55 -2.68 5.15
C LEU A 219 3.78 -1.58 6.18
N LYS A 220 2.79 -0.71 6.43
CA LYS A 220 2.88 0.32 7.48
C LYS A 220 2.59 -0.23 8.88
N CYS A 221 2.03 -1.43 8.98
CA CYS A 221 1.75 -2.05 10.27
C CYS A 221 3.05 -2.30 11.04
N SER A 222 3.04 -1.98 12.32
CA SER A 222 4.18 -2.22 13.21
C SER A 222 4.07 -3.53 14.00
N GLN A 223 2.97 -4.26 13.82
CA GLN A 223 2.64 -5.45 14.58
C GLN A 223 1.80 -6.44 13.76
N GLN A 224 1.76 -7.68 14.23
CA GLN A 224 0.86 -8.72 13.73
C GLN A 224 -0.60 -8.33 14.01
N LEU A 225 -1.47 -8.55 13.03
CA LEU A 225 -2.91 -8.43 13.19
C LEU A 225 -3.49 -9.73 13.73
N ASN A 226 -4.48 -9.64 14.60
CA ASN A 226 -5.21 -10.79 15.14
C ASN A 226 -6.43 -11.15 14.25
N ASP A 227 -7.11 -12.25 14.57
CA ASP A 227 -8.26 -12.73 13.78
C ASP A 227 -9.43 -11.73 13.76
N GLU A 228 -9.66 -10.98 14.84
CA GLU A 228 -10.70 -9.95 14.92
C GLU A 228 -10.38 -8.75 14.01
N ASP A 229 -9.11 -8.37 13.92
CA ASP A 229 -8.64 -7.32 13.00
C ASP A 229 -8.88 -7.71 11.54
N TYR A 230 -8.58 -8.97 11.17
CA TYR A 230 -8.84 -9.46 9.81
C TYR A 230 -10.33 -9.57 9.51
N GLN A 231 -11.15 -9.95 10.49
CA GLN A 231 -12.60 -9.99 10.33
C GLN A 231 -13.17 -8.58 10.09
N LEU A 232 -12.73 -7.59 10.87
CA LEU A 232 -13.09 -6.19 10.67
C LEU A 232 -12.64 -5.67 9.30
N LEU A 233 -11.40 -5.99 8.89
CA LEU A 233 -10.86 -5.60 7.59
C LEU A 233 -11.70 -6.17 6.43
N LYS A 234 -12.12 -7.43 6.57
CA LYS A 234 -12.97 -8.11 5.60
C LYS A 234 -14.34 -7.45 5.50
N GLU A 235 -15.03 -7.25 6.63
CA GLU A 235 -16.34 -6.57 6.68
C GLU A 235 -16.27 -5.16 6.07
N MET A 236 -15.24 -4.38 6.44
CA MET A 236 -14.99 -3.06 5.87
C MET A 236 -14.79 -3.11 4.35
N SER A 237 -14.08 -4.10 3.85
CA SER A 237 -13.84 -4.26 2.40
C SER A 237 -15.10 -4.66 1.62
N GLU A 238 -15.98 -5.47 2.24
CA GLU A 238 -17.27 -5.85 1.68
C GLU A 238 -18.21 -4.64 1.62
N ASP A 239 -18.27 -3.84 2.68
CA ASP A 239 -18.99 -2.57 2.74
C ASP A 239 -18.55 -1.60 1.62
N LEU A 240 -17.23 -1.44 1.43
CA LEU A 240 -16.67 -0.61 0.36
C LEU A 240 -17.07 -1.12 -1.03
N LYS A 241 -17.04 -2.45 -1.23
CA LYS A 241 -17.42 -3.07 -2.51
C LYS A 241 -18.91 -2.89 -2.80
N GLU A 242 -19.77 -3.07 -1.81
CA GLU A 242 -21.21 -2.84 -1.94
C GLU A 242 -21.52 -1.39 -2.26
N MET A 243 -20.87 -0.45 -1.56
CA MET A 243 -21.03 0.98 -1.79
C MET A 243 -20.56 1.38 -3.19
N TYR A 244 -19.43 0.86 -3.64
CA TYR A 244 -18.96 1.07 -5.01
C TYR A 244 -19.97 0.56 -6.06
N GLN A 245 -20.56 -0.61 -5.82
CA GLN A 245 -21.58 -1.16 -6.71
C GLN A 245 -22.85 -0.31 -6.72
N ALA A 246 -23.27 0.21 -5.56
CA ALA A 246 -24.38 1.14 -5.45
C ALA A 246 -24.12 2.44 -6.24
N ILE A 247 -22.91 2.99 -6.13
CA ILE A 247 -22.49 4.17 -6.91
C ILE A 247 -22.56 3.86 -8.40
N LYS A 248 -21.98 2.73 -8.84
CA LYS A 248 -22.05 2.31 -10.24
C LYS A 248 -23.47 2.20 -10.77
N ASN A 249 -24.37 1.59 -9.98
CA ASN A 249 -25.76 1.41 -10.37
C ASN A 249 -26.50 2.76 -10.46
N HIS A 250 -26.31 3.65 -9.48
CA HIS A 250 -26.90 5.00 -9.48
C HIS A 250 -26.42 5.83 -10.67
N VAL A 251 -25.11 5.77 -10.92
CA VAL A 251 -24.46 6.42 -12.05
C VAL A 251 -24.97 5.87 -13.40
N ALA A 252 -25.29 4.57 -13.49
CA ALA A 252 -25.82 3.95 -14.70
C ALA A 252 -27.30 4.35 -14.95
N LEU A 253 -28.13 4.32 -13.91
CA LEU A 253 -29.55 4.75 -13.98
C LEU A 253 -29.69 6.22 -14.38
N SER A 254 -28.74 7.06 -13.96
CA SER A 254 -28.69 8.48 -14.33
C SER A 254 -28.26 8.73 -15.79
N SER A 255 -27.90 7.69 -16.54
CA SER A 255 -27.35 7.78 -17.90
C SER A 255 -28.19 7.13 -19.01
N GLU A 256 -29.40 6.63 -18.70
CA GLU A 256 -30.34 6.23 -19.76
C GLU A 256 -30.78 7.47 -20.57
N PRO A 257 -30.52 7.54 -21.89
CA PRO A 257 -31.07 8.60 -22.71
C PRO A 257 -32.57 8.37 -22.79
N SER A 258 -33.35 9.30 -22.24
CA SER A 258 -34.76 9.40 -22.61
C SER A 258 -34.79 9.59 -24.13
N SER A 259 -35.22 8.55 -24.84
CA SER A 259 -35.28 8.54 -26.29
C SER A 259 -36.41 9.45 -26.76
N ASN A 260 -36.19 10.76 -26.70
CA ASN A 260 -36.96 11.73 -27.43
C ASN A 260 -35.99 12.69 -28.09
N ASN A 261 -35.73 12.40 -29.35
CA ASN A 261 -35.05 13.30 -30.27
C ASN A 261 -35.83 14.62 -30.30
N ASN A 262 -35.28 15.66 -29.68
CA ASN A 262 -35.20 16.98 -30.29
C ASN A 262 -34.10 17.79 -29.60
N SER A 263 -33.37 18.51 -30.45
CA SER A 263 -32.27 19.40 -30.16
C SER A 263 -32.63 20.45 -29.10
N ASP A 264 -31.96 20.44 -27.95
CA ASP A 264 -31.94 21.59 -27.04
C ASP A 264 -30.60 21.70 -26.31
N SER A 265 -29.92 22.85 -26.47
CA SER A 265 -28.63 23.16 -25.81
C SER A 265 -28.72 23.21 -24.28
N PHE A 266 -29.95 23.29 -23.74
CA PHE A 266 -30.26 23.22 -22.32
C PHE A 266 -30.12 21.80 -21.78
N LEU A 267 -30.55 20.79 -22.53
CA LEU A 267 -30.37 19.39 -22.14
C LEU A 267 -28.89 18.99 -22.18
N SER A 268 -28.10 19.45 -23.17
CA SER A 268 -26.65 19.22 -23.17
C SER A 268 -25.94 19.87 -21.97
N SER A 269 -26.42 21.02 -21.49
CA SER A 269 -25.93 21.66 -20.27
C SER A 269 -26.30 20.85 -19.02
N LEU A 270 -27.54 20.37 -18.91
CA LEU A 270 -27.98 19.50 -17.82
C LEU A 270 -27.18 18.18 -17.79
N PHE A 271 -27.02 17.51 -18.94
CA PHE A 271 -26.21 16.29 -19.05
C PHE A 271 -24.73 16.54 -18.74
N SER A 272 -24.19 17.73 -19.05
CA SER A 272 -22.83 18.09 -18.63
C SER A 272 -22.70 18.28 -17.11
N CYS A 273 -23.74 18.82 -16.45
CA CYS A 273 -23.80 18.90 -14.98
C CYS A 273 -23.89 17.51 -14.35
N PHE A 274 -24.70 16.60 -14.90
CA PHE A 274 -24.78 15.21 -14.43
C PHE A 274 -23.49 14.43 -14.65
N ALA A 275 -22.80 14.65 -15.78
CA ALA A 275 -21.49 14.06 -16.03
C ALA A 275 -20.43 14.58 -15.05
N THR A 276 -20.50 15.87 -14.67
CA THR A 276 -19.62 16.47 -13.68
C THR A 276 -19.90 15.95 -12.27
N GLN A 277 -21.18 15.83 -11.87
CA GLN A 277 -21.61 15.22 -10.60
C GLN A 277 -21.23 13.74 -10.49
N LYS A 278 -21.32 12.99 -11.60
CA LYS A 278 -20.87 11.60 -11.70
C LYS A 278 -19.37 11.44 -11.47
N LEU A 279 -18.56 12.27 -12.13
CA LEU A 279 -17.10 12.29 -11.95
C LEU A 279 -16.73 12.69 -10.52
N ASP A 280 -17.49 13.61 -9.93
CA ASP A 280 -17.30 14.07 -8.55
C ASP A 280 -17.64 12.98 -7.52
N LEU A 281 -18.75 12.24 -7.66
CA LEU A 281 -19.11 11.16 -6.73
C LEU A 281 -18.12 9.98 -6.79
N GLU A 282 -17.69 9.56 -7.98
CA GLU A 282 -16.69 8.49 -8.12
C GLU A 282 -15.32 8.91 -7.56
N ALA A 283 -14.91 10.16 -7.78
CA ALA A 283 -13.67 10.70 -7.21
C ALA A 283 -13.73 10.80 -5.68
N ARG A 284 -14.84 11.30 -5.12
CA ARG A 284 -15.07 11.35 -3.67
C ARG A 284 -15.09 9.96 -3.05
N PHE A 285 -15.69 8.97 -3.73
CA PHE A 285 -15.67 7.59 -3.25
C PHE A 285 -14.26 7.00 -3.25
N LYS A 286 -13.44 7.24 -4.30
CA LYS A 286 -12.03 6.81 -4.29
C LYS A 286 -11.26 7.43 -3.13
N GLN A 287 -11.51 8.70 -2.82
CA GLN A 287 -10.92 9.36 -1.66
C GLN A 287 -11.39 8.74 -0.34
N TYR A 288 -12.69 8.47 -0.20
CA TYR A 288 -13.26 7.79 0.96
C TYR A 288 -12.68 6.38 1.14
N GLN A 289 -12.59 5.60 0.07
CA GLN A 289 -12.00 4.26 0.06
C GLN A 289 -10.54 4.31 0.52
N SER A 290 -9.73 5.20 -0.07
CA SER A 290 -8.32 5.38 0.30
C SER A 290 -8.18 5.71 1.78
N ARG A 291 -8.94 6.70 2.27
CA ARG A 291 -8.91 7.11 3.68
C ARG A 291 -9.37 6.00 4.62
N THR A 292 -10.34 5.21 4.23
CA THR A 292 -10.86 4.09 5.03
C THR A 292 -9.78 3.02 5.20
N ILE A 293 -9.12 2.63 4.12
CA ILE A 293 -8.00 1.67 4.13
C ILE A 293 -6.82 2.22 4.94
N GLU A 294 -6.43 3.48 4.69
CA GLU A 294 -5.36 4.16 5.43
C GLU A 294 -5.65 4.21 6.93
N THR A 295 -6.86 4.64 7.32
CA THR A 295 -7.27 4.74 8.73
C THR A 295 -7.19 3.38 9.43
N PHE A 296 -7.59 2.30 8.74
CA PHE A 296 -7.46 0.95 9.30
C PHE A 296 -6.00 0.60 9.59
N PHE A 297 -5.10 0.76 8.63
CA PHE A 297 -3.71 0.34 8.80
C PHE A 297 -2.90 1.30 9.68
N ASP A 298 -3.17 2.60 9.61
CA ASP A 298 -2.51 3.63 10.42
C ASP A 298 -2.82 3.44 11.91
N PHE A 299 -3.96 2.81 12.26
CA PHE A 299 -4.28 2.40 13.62
C PHE A 299 -3.25 1.45 14.23
N PHE A 300 -2.58 0.63 13.41
CA PHE A 300 -1.58 -0.37 13.85
C PHE A 300 -0.14 0.12 13.69
N THR A 301 0.06 1.42 13.51
CA THR A 301 1.39 2.05 13.51
C THR A 301 1.92 2.21 14.94
N PRO A 302 3.24 2.38 15.14
CA PRO A 302 3.84 2.42 16.47
C PRO A 302 3.26 3.50 17.39
N ASP A 303 2.77 4.59 16.80
CA ASP A 303 2.26 5.77 17.50
C ASP A 303 0.86 5.56 18.11
N ASN A 304 0.16 4.49 17.74
CA ASN A 304 -1.25 4.25 18.09
C ASN A 304 -1.50 3.03 19.02
N LYS A 305 -0.45 2.47 19.63
CA LYS A 305 -0.47 1.21 20.42
C LYS A 305 -1.50 1.07 21.55
N ASN A 306 -2.15 2.16 21.99
CA ASN A 306 -3.07 2.17 23.13
C ASN A 306 -4.53 2.50 22.75
N GLN A 307 -4.86 2.57 21.46
CA GLN A 307 -6.23 2.84 21.04
C GLN A 307 -7.08 1.56 21.11
N SER A 308 -8.35 1.68 21.54
CA SER A 308 -9.26 0.54 21.59
C SER A 308 -9.86 0.26 20.21
N GLN A 309 -10.25 -0.99 19.95
CA GLN A 309 -10.87 -1.38 18.68
C GLN A 309 -12.20 -0.64 18.43
N GLU A 310 -12.91 -0.24 19.49
CA GLU A 310 -14.08 0.62 19.41
C GLU A 310 -13.74 2.01 18.87
N ALA A 311 -12.56 2.56 19.19
CA ALA A 311 -12.09 3.82 18.64
C ALA A 311 -11.87 3.72 17.13
N LEU A 312 -11.29 2.61 16.64
CA LEU A 312 -11.16 2.34 15.21
C LEU A 312 -12.54 2.27 14.54
N LYS A 313 -13.45 1.47 15.10
CA LYS A 313 -14.82 1.34 14.58
C LYS A 313 -15.56 2.69 14.53
N ALA A 314 -15.38 3.53 15.54
CA ALA A 314 -15.94 4.88 15.57
C ALA A 314 -15.35 5.79 14.48
N GLN A 315 -14.04 5.77 14.27
CA GLN A 315 -13.38 6.53 13.19
C GLN A 315 -13.86 6.10 11.80
N LEU A 316 -13.93 4.79 11.55
CA LEU A 316 -14.43 4.24 10.29
C LEU A 316 -15.91 4.60 10.06
N SER A 317 -16.71 4.58 11.12
CA SER A 317 -18.12 4.99 11.08
C SER A 317 -18.27 6.48 10.76
N GLN A 318 -17.41 7.33 11.34
CA GLN A 318 -17.41 8.77 11.06
C GLN A 318 -17.04 9.05 9.60
N LEU A 319 -16.01 8.38 9.06
CA LEU A 319 -15.64 8.51 7.64
C LEU A 319 -16.80 8.13 6.71
N LYS A 320 -17.54 7.06 7.05
CA LYS A 320 -18.73 6.65 6.32
C LYS A 320 -19.81 7.72 6.36
N ALA A 321 -20.09 8.30 7.53
CA ALA A 321 -21.06 9.37 7.70
C ALA A 321 -20.68 10.65 6.93
N ASP A 322 -19.40 11.02 6.93
CA ASP A 322 -18.88 12.18 6.21
C ASP A 322 -19.01 12.00 4.68
N PHE A 323 -18.69 10.80 4.18
CA PHE A 323 -18.90 10.47 2.77
C PHE A 323 -20.38 10.52 2.39
N LEU A 324 -21.25 9.91 3.19
CA LEU A 324 -22.68 9.89 2.91
C LEU A 324 -23.29 11.30 2.94
N SER A 325 -22.99 12.10 3.96
CA SER A 325 -23.51 13.46 4.11
C SER A 325 -23.05 14.43 3.02
N SER A 326 -21.84 14.22 2.49
CA SER A 326 -21.31 14.99 1.35
C SER A 326 -21.80 14.47 -0.01
N SER A 327 -22.50 13.34 -0.06
CA SER A 327 -23.07 12.79 -1.30
C SER A 327 -24.46 13.35 -1.59
N ASP A 328 -24.86 13.40 -2.87
CA ASP A 328 -26.16 13.90 -3.28
C ASP A 328 -27.33 13.13 -2.63
N SER A 329 -28.42 13.83 -2.31
CA SER A 329 -29.61 13.24 -1.66
C SER A 329 -30.29 12.14 -2.49
N SER A 330 -30.15 12.19 -3.82
CA SER A 330 -30.59 11.13 -4.74
C SER A 330 -29.83 9.81 -4.54
N PHE A 331 -28.53 9.89 -4.22
CA PHE A 331 -27.73 8.72 -3.91
C PHE A 331 -28.05 8.17 -2.52
N GLN A 332 -28.18 9.04 -1.51
CA GLN A 332 -28.54 8.66 -0.14
C GLN A 332 -29.87 7.89 -0.10
N SER A 333 -30.89 8.37 -0.84
CA SER A 333 -32.17 7.67 -0.97
C SER A 333 -32.06 6.35 -1.74
N SER A 334 -31.19 6.27 -2.74
CA SER A 334 -30.93 5.02 -3.48
C SER A 334 -30.21 3.96 -2.65
N LEU A 335 -29.40 4.33 -1.65
CA LEU A 335 -28.77 3.40 -0.70
C LEU A 335 -29.77 2.83 0.32
N SER A 336 -30.82 3.60 0.64
CA SER A 336 -31.87 3.18 1.57
C SER A 336 -32.80 2.10 1.00
N SER A 337 -32.83 1.93 -0.33
CA SER A 337 -33.75 1.03 -1.03
C SER A 337 -33.25 -0.45 -1.10
N PRO A 338 -31.95 -0.72 -1.35
CA PRO A 338 -31.39 -2.08 -1.29
C PRO A 338 -31.13 -2.57 0.14
N LEU A 339 -30.61 -1.72 1.04
CA LEU A 339 -30.25 -2.14 2.41
C LEU A 339 -31.48 -2.55 3.25
N ASN A 340 -32.62 -1.89 3.05
CA ASN A 340 -33.86 -2.23 3.75
C ASN A 340 -34.44 -3.58 3.33
N ARG A 341 -33.96 -4.23 2.25
CA ARG A 341 -34.51 -5.52 1.81
C ARG A 341 -33.99 -6.72 2.60
N ALA A 342 -32.89 -6.56 3.34
CA ALA A 342 -32.41 -7.58 4.28
C ALA A 342 -33.14 -7.50 5.64
N GLU A 343 -33.63 -6.33 6.03
CA GLU A 343 -34.39 -6.15 7.28
C GLU A 343 -35.91 -6.31 7.09
N THR A 344 -36.47 -6.13 5.90
CA THR A 344 -37.93 -6.18 5.68
C THR A 344 -38.55 -7.57 5.43
N GLN A 345 -37.77 -8.67 5.48
CA GLN A 345 -38.36 -10.02 5.44
C GLN A 345 -38.64 -10.63 6.82
N ASN A 346 -38.14 -10.03 7.90
CA ASN A 346 -38.52 -10.42 9.25
C ASN A 346 -39.10 -9.22 9.98
N ASN A 347 -40.42 -9.27 10.21
CA ASN A 347 -41.21 -8.44 11.12
C ASN A 347 -41.99 -7.27 10.48
N GLN A 348 -43.22 -7.57 10.09
CA GLN A 348 -44.38 -6.74 10.46
C GLN A 348 -45.49 -7.64 11.02
N PRO A 349 -46.34 -7.19 11.97
CA PRO A 349 -46.79 -5.79 12.08
C PRO A 349 -46.82 -5.13 13.49
N SER A 350 -46.50 -3.83 13.48
CA SER A 350 -47.11 -2.69 14.21
C SER A 350 -46.92 -2.54 15.74
N PRO A 351 -47.15 -1.35 16.32
CA PRO A 351 -46.31 -0.14 16.18
C PRO A 351 -46.01 0.50 17.55
N SER A 352 -44.75 0.67 17.94
CA SER A 352 -44.36 1.63 19.00
C SER A 352 -42.84 1.74 19.12
N SER A 353 -42.38 2.97 18.97
CA SER A 353 -41.21 3.57 19.63
C SER A 353 -39.86 3.56 18.91
N PRO A 354 -39.09 4.67 19.09
CA PRO A 354 -38.20 5.22 18.09
C PRO A 354 -36.71 5.00 18.41
N LEU A 355 -35.88 5.03 17.36
CA LEU A 355 -34.52 5.58 17.33
C LEU A 355 -33.74 5.54 18.66
N LEU A 356 -33.07 4.40 18.93
CA LEU A 356 -31.91 4.38 19.82
C LEU A 356 -30.73 5.04 19.10
N PHE A 357 -29.95 5.82 19.85
CA PHE A 357 -28.83 6.66 19.43
C PHE A 357 -29.15 8.10 19.01
N SER A 358 -29.97 8.79 19.80
CA SER A 358 -29.67 10.18 20.16
C SER A 358 -30.38 10.54 21.46
N GLN A 359 -29.79 10.20 22.61
CA GLN A 359 -30.06 10.87 23.88
C GLN A 359 -28.99 10.51 24.92
N GLN A 360 -27.90 11.25 24.89
CA GLN A 360 -27.09 11.45 26.09
C GLN A 360 -26.57 12.89 26.11
N GLN A 361 -27.49 13.85 26.09
CA GLN A 361 -27.22 15.25 26.43
C GLN A 361 -28.55 16.00 26.63
N ALA A 362 -29.09 15.93 27.85
CA ALA A 362 -29.95 16.96 28.47
C ALA A 362 -30.59 16.41 29.74
N ALA A 363 -29.84 16.35 30.84
CA ALA A 363 -30.43 16.24 32.18
C ALA A 363 -29.51 16.93 33.20
N ALA A 364 -29.36 18.25 33.05
CA ALA A 364 -28.79 19.11 34.07
C ALA A 364 -29.44 20.49 33.99
N ALA A 365 -30.74 20.58 34.30
CA ALA A 365 -31.36 21.83 34.72
C ALA A 365 -32.67 21.53 35.45
N HIS A 366 -32.70 21.93 36.73
CA HIS A 366 -33.87 22.11 37.59
C HIS A 366 -34.57 20.85 38.14
N SER A 367 -34.30 20.51 39.39
CA SER A 367 -35.25 20.89 40.46
C SER A 367 -34.63 20.73 41.85
N THR A 368 -34.93 21.74 42.67
CA THR A 368 -34.57 22.02 44.06
C THR A 368 -35.17 21.05 45.10
N ALA A 369 -34.32 20.56 46.03
CA ALA A 369 -34.45 20.36 47.50
C ALA A 369 -35.74 19.75 48.14
N PRO A 370 -35.72 19.25 49.42
CA PRO A 370 -34.63 19.20 50.41
C PRO A 370 -34.39 17.82 51.07
N THR A 371 -33.27 17.79 51.79
CA THR A 371 -32.74 16.78 52.74
C THR A 371 -33.74 16.37 53.84
N PRO A 372 -33.55 15.16 54.42
CA PRO A 372 -33.15 15.17 55.83
C PRO A 372 -31.99 14.22 56.16
N GLU A 373 -31.19 14.67 57.12
CA GLU A 373 -30.18 13.93 57.89
C GLU A 373 -30.74 12.63 58.52
N PRO A 374 -29.87 11.64 58.81
CA PRO A 374 -29.28 11.64 60.14
C PRO A 374 -27.76 11.37 60.18
N SER A 375 -27.22 11.94 61.25
CA SER A 375 -25.85 11.95 61.76
C SER A 375 -25.47 10.59 62.42
N PRO A 376 -24.28 10.44 63.03
CA PRO A 376 -23.31 9.42 62.64
C PRO A 376 -23.12 8.32 63.68
N TYR A 377 -22.59 7.18 63.25
CA TYR A 377 -21.68 6.33 64.03
C TYR A 377 -20.70 5.62 63.09
#